data_AF-A0A1R1XGA0-F1
#
_entry.id   AF-A0A1R1XGA0-F1
#
_cell.length_a   1.000
_cell.length_b   1.000
_cell.length_c   1.000
_cell.angle_alpha   90.00
_cell.angle_beta   90.00
_cell.angle_gamma   90.00
#
_symmetry.space_group_name_H-M   'P 1'
#
loop_
_entity.id
_entity.type
_entity.pdbx_description
1 polymer ?
#
loop_
_entity_poly.entity_id
_entity_poly.type
_entity_poly.pdbx_seq_one_letter_code
_entity_poly.pdbx_strand_id
1 'polypeptide(L)' 'MNSILTIKHDADKIYELSDNVIMSVSGEAGDTEQFSEYIVGNTKLYGIRNGHELTVNSTAKFTRNELASCLRSR' A
#
# COMPACT_ATOMS: atom_id res chain seq x y z
N MET A 1 -36.34 2.35 6.39
CA MET A 1 -35.62 1.14 6.87
C MET A 1 -34.17 1.29 6.42
N ASN A 2 -33.36 1.99 7.22
CA ASN A 2 -31.96 2.24 6.86
C ASN A 2 -31.13 1.10 7.42
N SER A 3 -30.99 0.03 6.63
CA SER A 3 -30.11 -1.08 6.97
C SER A 3 -28.66 -0.62 6.78
N ILE A 4 -27.93 -0.46 7.89
CA ILE A 4 -26.50 -0.20 7.85
C ILE A 4 -25.82 -1.57 7.77
N LEU A 5 -25.48 -1.99 6.56
CA LEU A 5 -24.74 -3.21 6.32
C LEU A 5 -23.26 -2.95 6.65
N THR A 6 -22.80 -3.39 7.81
CA THR A 6 -21.38 -3.28 8.18
C THR A 6 -20.64 -4.50 7.64
N ILE A 7 -19.87 -4.31 6.58
CA ILE A 7 -18.98 -5.35 6.04
C ILE A 7 -17.88 -5.60 7.09
N LYS A 8 -17.55 -6.87 7.34
CA LYS A 8 -16.69 -7.41 8.42
C LYS A 8 -15.58 -6.44 8.89
N HIS A 9 -15.46 -6.27 10.21
CA HIS A 9 -14.43 -5.42 10.85
C HIS A 9 -13.00 -6.01 10.82
N ASP A 10 -12.83 -7.27 10.42
CA ASP A 10 -11.55 -7.97 10.38
C ASP A 10 -10.78 -7.82 9.05
N ALA A 11 -11.08 -6.78 8.25
CA ALA A 11 -10.27 -6.51 7.07
C ALA A 11 -8.92 -5.96 7.55
N ASP A 12 -7.88 -6.80 7.49
CA ASP A 12 -6.53 -6.40 7.81
C ASP A 12 -6.01 -5.46 6.71
N LYS A 13 -5.91 -4.18 7.05
CA LYS A 13 -5.53 -3.10 6.13
C LYS A 13 -4.05 -2.74 6.23
N ILE A 14 -3.32 -3.47 7.06
CA ILE A 14 -1.91 -3.24 7.35
C ILE A 14 -1.09 -4.16 6.47
N TYR A 15 -0.16 -3.57 5.73
CA TYR A 15 0.76 -4.27 4.85
C TYR A 15 2.19 -4.00 5.32
N GLU A 16 2.95 -5.07 5.52
CA GLU A 16 4.37 -4.99 5.87
C GLU A 16 5.22 -4.81 4.60
N LEU A 17 5.95 -3.70 4.51
CA LEU A 17 6.81 -3.38 3.36
C LEU A 17 8.26 -3.80 3.61
N SER A 18 8.71 -3.71 4.85
CA SER A 18 10.07 -3.99 5.31
C SER A 18 10.02 -4.29 6.82
N ASP A 19 11.12 -4.81 7.39
CA ASP A 19 11.14 -5.24 8.81
C ASP A 19 10.76 -4.11 9.79
N ASN A 20 10.96 -2.86 9.40
CA ASN A 20 10.67 -1.67 10.21
C ASN A 20 9.66 -0.72 9.57
N VAL A 21 8.96 -1.12 8.51
CA VAL A 21 8.06 -0.24 7.75
C VAL A 21 6.75 -0.92 7.42
N ILE A 22 5.65 -0.34 7.92
CA ILE A 22 4.27 -0.76 7.65
C ILE A 22 3.49 0.33 6.92
N MET A 23 2.52 -0.09 6.09
CA MET A 23 1.62 0.80 5.37
C MET A 23 0.18 0.38 5.63
N SER A 24 -0.67 1.33 6.01
CA SER A 24 -2.11 1.13 6.10
C SER A 24 -2.83 1.73 4.90
N VAL A 25 -3.76 1.00 4.28
CA VAL A 25 -4.48 1.49 3.09
C VAL A 25 -5.99 1.49 3.32
N SER A 26 -6.68 2.50 2.80
CA SER A 26 -8.13 2.67 2.94
C SER A 26 -8.74 3.16 1.63
N GLY A 27 -9.83 2.53 1.20
CA GLY A 27 -10.48 2.82 -0.08
C GLY A 27 -11.46 1.72 -0.46
N GLU A 28 -11.82 1.69 -1.74
CA GLU A 28 -12.65 0.64 -2.33
C GLU A 28 -11.93 -0.71 -2.30
N ALA A 29 -12.66 -1.77 -1.94
CA ALA A 29 -12.14 -3.12 -1.94
C ALA A 29 -11.80 -3.56 -3.37
N GLY A 30 -10.56 -4.00 -3.59
CA GLY A 30 -10.01 -4.33 -4.91
C GLY A 30 -8.89 -3.37 -5.30
N ASP A 31 -9.21 -2.07 -5.46
CA ASP A 31 -8.21 -1.03 -5.76
C ASP A 31 -7.13 -0.96 -4.67
N THR A 32 -7.56 -1.01 -3.41
CA THR A 32 -6.62 -1.00 -2.29
C THR A 32 -5.74 -2.25 -2.26
N GLU A 33 -6.28 -3.43 -2.54
CA GLU A 33 -5.50 -4.68 -2.52
C GLU A 33 -4.41 -4.66 -3.60
N GLN A 34 -4.80 -4.33 -4.84
CA GLN A 34 -3.86 -4.27 -5.96
C GLN A 34 -2.77 -3.22 -5.73
N PHE A 35 -3.15 -2.03 -5.25
CA PHE A 35 -2.17 -0.99 -4.95
C PHE A 35 -1.22 -1.40 -3.82
N SER A 36 -1.74 -2.04 -2.77
CA SER A 36 -0.94 -2.50 -1.64
C SER A 36 0.10 -3.53 -2.06
N GLU A 37 -0.33 -4.55 -2.82
CA GLU A 37 0.56 -5.59 -3.35
C GLU A 37 1.62 -5.00 -4.28
N TYR A 38 1.24 -4.05 -5.12
CA TYR A 38 2.17 -3.37 -6.02
C TYR A 38 3.28 -2.64 -5.25
N ILE A 39 2.93 -1.89 -4.21
CA ILE A 39 3.90 -1.16 -3.39
C ILE A 39 4.81 -2.12 -2.60
N VAL A 40 4.25 -3.17 -2.01
CA VAL A 40 5.03 -4.19 -1.27
C VAL A 40 6.01 -4.90 -2.20
N GLY A 41 5.56 -5.31 -3.39
CA GLY A 41 6.39 -5.97 -4.39
C GLY A 41 7.57 -5.11 -4.84
N ASN A 42 7.32 -3.84 -5.15
CA ASN A 42 8.38 -2.91 -5.57
C ASN A 42 9.36 -2.59 -4.43
N THR A 43 8.87 -2.46 -3.20
CA THR A 43 9.71 -2.20 -2.02
C THR A 43 10.65 -3.38 -1.74
N LYS A 44 10.13 -4.61 -1.79
CA LYS A 44 10.94 -5.83 -1.66
C LYS A 44 11.94 -5.98 -2.80
N LEU A 45 11.52 -5.74 -4.03
CA LEU A 45 12.42 -5.79 -5.19
C LEU A 45 13.55 -4.75 -5.07
N TYR A 46 13.26 -3.55 -4.57
CA TYR A 46 14.28 -2.53 -4.32
C TYR A 46 15.32 -3.01 -3.31
N GLY A 47 14.87 -3.63 -2.21
CA GLY A 47 15.76 -4.23 -1.20
C GLY A 47 16.69 -5.29 -1.78
N ILE A 48 16.17 -6.18 -2.63
CA ILE A 48 16.96 -7.22 -3.31
C ILE A 48 17.96 -6.60 -4.30
N ARG A 49 17.56 -5.56 -5.05
CA ARG A 49 18.40 -4.95 -6.09
C ARG A 49 19.53 -4.08 -5.53
N ASN A 50 19.27 -3.35 -4.45
CA ASN A 50 20.21 -2.37 -3.89
C ASN A 50 20.93 -2.85 -2.62
N GLY A 51 20.55 -4.02 -2.08
CA GLY A 51 21.15 -4.61 -0.88
C GLY A 51 20.77 -3.91 0.43
N HIS A 52 19.87 -2.93 0.39
CA HIS A 52 19.39 -2.17 1.55
C HIS A 52 17.91 -1.85 1.45
N GLU A 53 17.21 -1.89 2.59
CA GLU A 53 15.80 -1.55 2.68
C GLU A 53 15.53 -0.05 2.45
N LEU A 54 14.33 0.27 1.97
CA LEU A 54 13.90 1.66 1.84
C LEU A 54 13.62 2.26 3.21
N THR A 55 14.18 3.44 3.47
CA THR A 55 13.79 4.23 4.65
C THR A 55 12.34 4.65 4.56
N VAL A 56 11.66 4.82 5.70
CA VAL A 56 10.26 5.27 5.79
C VAL A 56 9.98 6.51 4.93
N ASN A 57 10.92 7.47 4.88
CA ASN A 57 10.79 8.70 4.09
C ASN A 57 10.82 8.40 2.58
N SER A 58 11.74 7.55 2.13
CA SER A 58 11.83 7.14 0.73
C SER A 58 10.58 6.35 0.31
N THR A 59 10.13 5.42 1.14
CA THR A 59 8.91 4.64 0.93
C THR A 59 7.69 5.55 0.82
N ALA A 60 7.50 6.49 1.74
CA ALA A 60 6.38 7.43 1.70
C ALA A 60 6.37 8.31 0.44
N LYS A 61 7.55 8.76 -0.02
CA LYS A 61 7.69 9.51 -1.28
C LYS A 61 7.35 8.64 -2.49
N PHE A 62 7.83 7.41 -2.51
CA PHE A 62 7.53 6.44 -3.57
C PHE A 62 6.03 6.17 -3.65
N THR A 63 5.39 5.79 -2.55
CA THR A 63 3.94 5.51 -2.49
C THR A 63 3.10 6.71 -2.93
N ARG A 64 3.47 7.94 -2.52
CA ARG A 64 2.77 9.16 -2.96
C ARG A 64 2.90 9.40 -4.47
N ASN A 65 4.10 9.21 -5.03
CA ASN A 65 4.34 9.39 -6.45
C ASN A 65 3.55 8.38 -7.29
N GLU A 66 3.57 7.10 -6.89
CA GLU A 66 2.80 6.05 -7.54
C GLU A 66 1.29 6.36 -7.50
N LEU A 67 0.77 6.73 -6.33
CA LEU A 67 -0.64 7.11 -6.19
C LEU A 67 -0.99 8.32 -7.09
N ALA A 68 -0.10 9.31 -7.16
CA ALA A 68 -0.30 10.48 -8.02
C ALA A 68 -0.16 10.14 -9.53
N SER A 69 0.58 9.10 -9.87
CA SER A 69 0.69 8.56 -11.24
C SER A 69 -0.60 7.82 -11.61
N CYS A 70 -1.09 6.94 -10.74
CA CYS A 70 -2.36 6.22 -10.91
C CYS A 70 -3.53 7.19 -11.14
N LEU A 71 -3.60 8.30 -10.40
CA LEU A 71 -4.62 9.32 -10.59
C LEU A 71 -4.54 10.07 -11.94
N ARG A 72 -3.36 10.14 -12.55
CA ARG A 72 -3.13 10.83 -13.84
C ARG A 72 -3.18 9.92 -15.06
N SER A 73 -3.19 8.60 -14.85
CA SER A 73 -3.26 7.59 -15.91
C SER A 73 -4.68 7.41 -16.49
N ARG A 74 -5.65 8.21 -16.06
CA ARG A 74 -7.06 8.15 -16.47
C ARG A 74 -7.44 9.26 -17.43
#